data_AF-A0A8T5TVA8-F1
#
_entry.id   AF-A0A8T5TVA8-F1
#
_cell.length_a   1.000
_cell.length_b   1.000
_cell.length_c   1.000
_cell.angle_alpha   90.00
_cell.angle_beta   90.00
_cell.angle_gamma   90.00
#
_symmetry.space_group_name_H-M   'P 1'
#
loop_
_entity.id
_entity.type
_entity.pdbx_description
1 polymer ?
#
loop_
_entity_poly.entity_id
_entity_poly.type
_entity_poly.pdbx_seq_one_letter_code
_entity_poly.pdbx_strand_id
1 'polypeptide(L)'
;PKQVEIGIKHLKTVNIPIQAYFVLGLPGETELSFQKTVEFIKSLPFNSDDTINYFTATPYPGSRLWDERDYFKLNIVERDYTKYDCQHIIFETNDLDLTTLKNLFDIAKETEKLFTQT
;
A
#
# COMPACT_ATOMS: atom_id res chain seq x y z
N PRO A 1 -11.90 -1.18 -7.42
CA PRO A 1 -10.88 -1.24 -8.50
C PRO A 1 -11.40 -0.91 -9.92
N LYS A 2 -12.61 -1.35 -10.34
CA LYS A 2 -13.07 -1.20 -11.75
C LYS A 2 -13.07 0.22 -12.31
N GLN A 3 -13.52 1.22 -11.52
CA GLN A 3 -13.52 2.62 -11.97
C GLN A 3 -12.10 3.17 -12.17
N VAL A 4 -11.17 2.81 -11.28
CA VAL A 4 -9.75 3.19 -11.37
C VAL A 4 -9.13 2.59 -12.63
N GLU A 5 -9.39 1.31 -12.91
CA GLU A 5 -8.91 0.62 -14.12
C GLU A 5 -9.39 1.32 -15.40
N ILE A 6 -10.67 1.70 -15.46
CA ILE A 6 -11.23 2.45 -16.60
C ILE A 6 -10.52 3.79 -16.77
N GLY A 7 -10.31 4.53 -15.67
CA GLY A 7 -9.60 5.81 -15.69
C GLY A 7 -8.17 5.66 -16.20
N ILE A 8 -7.43 4.67 -15.70
CA ILE A 8 -6.08 4.34 -16.15
C ILE A 8 -6.09 4.07 -17.66
N LYS A 9 -6.98 3.21 -18.16
CA LYS A 9 -7.09 2.90 -19.59
C LYS A 9 -7.31 4.15 -20.44
N HIS A 10 -8.20 5.06 -20.02
CA HIS A 10 -8.42 6.33 -20.74
C HIS A 10 -7.16 7.21 -20.76
N LEU A 11 -6.46 7.36 -19.64
CA LEU A 11 -5.22 8.15 -19.60
C LEU A 11 -4.14 7.56 -20.52
N LYS A 12 -4.02 6.23 -20.57
CA LYS A 12 -3.07 5.56 -21.47
C LYS A 12 -3.41 5.76 -22.95
N THR A 13 -4.68 5.87 -23.35
CA THR A 13 -5.04 6.14 -24.76
C THR A 13 -4.54 7.48 -25.29
N VAL A 14 -4.21 8.42 -24.39
CA VAL A 14 -3.70 9.76 -24.73
C VAL A 14 -2.28 10.00 -24.20
N ASN A 15 -1.56 8.93 -23.84
CA ASN A 15 -0.18 8.97 -23.35
C ASN A 15 0.04 9.90 -22.14
N ILE A 16 -0.92 9.99 -21.22
CA ILE A 16 -0.72 10.72 -19.96
C ILE A 16 -0.04 9.78 -18.95
N PRO A 17 1.13 10.15 -18.39
CA PRO A 17 1.79 9.42 -17.31
C PRO A 17 0.94 9.35 -16.04
N ILE A 18 1.03 8.24 -15.33
CA ILE A 18 0.23 7.97 -14.13
C ILE A 18 1.15 7.79 -12.93
N GLN A 19 0.86 8.53 -11.86
CA GLN A 19 1.38 8.26 -10.53
C GLN A 19 0.30 7.51 -9.74
N ALA A 20 0.57 6.25 -9.38
CA ALA A 20 -0.35 5.41 -8.64
C ALA A 20 0.17 5.11 -7.22
N TYR A 21 -0.72 5.16 -6.25
CA TYR A 21 -0.41 4.92 -4.84
C TYR A 21 -1.24 3.76 -4.31
N PHE A 22 -0.58 2.84 -3.61
CA PHE A 22 -1.19 1.71 -2.93
C PHE A 22 -0.80 1.73 -1.45
N VAL A 23 -1.68 1.19 -0.60
CA VAL A 23 -1.49 1.19 0.86
C VAL A 23 -1.62 -0.23 1.38
N LEU A 24 -0.64 -0.66 2.17
CA LEU A 24 -0.62 -1.94 2.89
C LEU A 24 -0.90 -1.73 4.38
N GLY A 25 -1.66 -2.65 4.97
CA GLY A 25 -1.95 -2.75 6.39
C GLY A 25 -3.20 -1.99 6.83
N LEU A 26 -4.12 -1.68 5.92
CA LEU A 26 -5.40 -1.09 6.33
C LEU A 26 -6.25 -2.10 7.11
N PRO A 27 -7.16 -1.65 8.01
CA PRO A 27 -8.00 -2.55 8.78
C PRO A 27 -8.77 -3.55 7.91
N GLY A 28 -8.67 -4.85 8.23
CA GLY A 28 -9.29 -5.94 7.47
C GLY A 28 -8.47 -6.47 6.29
N GLU A 29 -7.26 -5.95 6.07
CA GLU A 29 -6.32 -6.50 5.09
C GLU A 29 -5.75 -7.85 5.56
N THR A 30 -5.60 -8.76 4.61
CA THR A 30 -5.08 -10.12 4.77
C THR A 30 -4.02 -10.40 3.70
N GLU A 31 -3.23 -11.47 3.87
CA GLU A 31 -2.27 -11.90 2.84
C GLU A 31 -2.96 -12.15 1.49
N LEU A 32 -4.14 -12.77 1.50
CA LEU A 32 -4.91 -13.04 0.29
C LEU A 32 -5.41 -11.76 -0.40
N SER A 33 -5.87 -10.75 0.36
CA SER A 33 -6.27 -9.47 -0.25
C SER A 33 -5.08 -8.68 -0.77
N PHE A 34 -3.93 -8.75 -0.09
CA PHE A 34 -2.69 -8.17 -0.58
C PHE A 34 -2.25 -8.82 -1.89
N GLN A 35 -2.25 -10.15 -1.98
CA GLN A 35 -1.93 -10.88 -3.22
C GLN A 35 -2.82 -10.43 -4.38
N LYS A 36 -4.13 -10.27 -4.16
CA LYS A 36 -5.06 -9.72 -5.16
C LYS A 36 -4.69 -8.30 -5.60
N THR A 37 -4.15 -7.49 -4.69
CA THR A 37 -3.68 -6.13 -5.00
C THR A 37 -2.45 -6.17 -5.90
N VAL A 38 -1.48 -7.04 -5.60
CA VAL A 38 -0.29 -7.26 -6.44
C VAL A 38 -0.67 -7.76 -7.84
N GLU A 39 -1.58 -8.73 -7.92
CA GLU A 39 -2.12 -9.24 -9.20
C GLU A 39 -2.85 -8.14 -9.97
N PHE A 40 -3.66 -7.34 -9.30
CA PHE A 40 -4.35 -6.21 -9.91
C PHE A 40 -3.36 -5.21 -10.52
N ILE A 41 -2.30 -4.83 -9.80
CA ILE A 41 -1.27 -3.93 -10.32
C ILE A 41 -0.61 -4.50 -11.57
N LYS A 42 -0.20 -5.77 -11.53
CA LYS A 42 0.42 -6.45 -12.67
C LYS A 42 -0.51 -6.55 -13.88
N SER A 43 -1.82 -6.48 -13.67
CA SER A 43 -2.82 -6.50 -14.75
C SER A 43 -3.08 -5.14 -15.39
N LEU A 44 -2.69 -4.04 -14.73
CA LEU A 44 -2.92 -2.68 -15.23
C LEU A 44 -1.95 -2.35 -16.37
N PRO A 45 -2.36 -1.52 -17.35
CA PRO A 45 -1.55 -1.18 -18.52
C PRO A 45 -0.49 -0.11 -18.20
N PHE A 46 0.20 -0.27 -17.07
CA PHE A 46 1.31 0.60 -16.70
C PHE A 46 2.49 0.36 -17.64
N ASN A 47 3.22 1.43 -17.94
CA ASN A 47 4.43 1.39 -18.73
C ASN A 47 5.56 2.14 -18.02
N SER A 48 6.68 2.30 -18.72
CA SER A 48 7.91 2.88 -18.20
C SER A 48 7.85 4.38 -17.90
N ASP A 49 6.76 5.06 -18.28
CA ASP A 49 6.50 6.47 -17.99
C ASP A 49 5.67 6.64 -16.71
N ASP A 50 5.08 5.56 -16.20
CA ASP A 50 4.27 5.57 -14.99
C ASP A 50 5.13 5.34 -13.75
N THR A 51 4.60 5.70 -12.58
CA THR A 51 5.26 5.47 -11.30
C THR A 51 4.26 4.86 -10.33
N ILE A 52 4.70 3.82 -9.63
CA ILE A 52 3.90 3.13 -8.62
C ILE A 52 4.66 3.19 -7.31
N ASN A 53 3.97 3.61 -6.24
CA ASN A 53 4.50 3.52 -4.90
C ASN A 53 3.52 2.82 -3.96
N TYR A 54 4.06 1.93 -3.15
CA TYR A 54 3.41 1.41 -1.98
C TYR A 54 3.88 2.15 -0.74
N PHE A 55 2.89 2.39 0.11
CA PHE A 55 3.06 2.90 1.45
C PHE A 55 2.46 1.92 2.44
N THR A 56 2.97 1.91 3.65
CA THR A 56 2.25 1.29 4.76
C THR A 56 1.29 2.30 5.36
N ALA A 57 0.12 1.83 5.78
CA ALA A 57 -0.78 2.63 6.58
C ALA A 57 -0.02 3.15 7.81
N THR A 58 -0.12 4.44 8.09
CA THR A 58 0.54 5.03 9.25
C THR A 58 -0.56 5.62 10.14
N PRO A 59 -0.88 4.99 11.28
CA PRO A 59 -1.81 5.55 12.25
C PRO A 59 -1.21 6.80 12.89
N TYR A 60 -1.48 7.97 12.32
CA TYR A 60 -0.99 9.24 12.86
C TYR A 60 -1.80 9.66 14.11
N PRO A 61 -1.15 10.16 15.19
CA PRO A 61 -1.87 10.71 16.34
C PRO A 61 -2.91 11.76 15.93
N GLY A 62 -4.16 11.61 16.40
CA GLY A 62 -5.30 12.47 16.04
C GLY A 62 -5.99 12.11 14.71
N SER A 63 -5.50 11.09 13.99
CA SER A 63 -6.27 10.47 12.90
C SER A 63 -7.25 9.45 13.46
N ARG A 64 -8.34 9.20 12.75
CA ARG A 64 -9.32 8.17 13.12
C ARG A 64 -8.68 6.78 13.30
N LEU A 65 -7.70 6.43 12.45
CA LEU A 65 -7.02 5.14 12.52
C LEU A 65 -6.22 4.97 13.82
N TRP A 66 -5.73 6.08 14.40
CA TRP A 66 -5.05 6.10 15.69
C TRP A 66 -6.02 6.15 16.87
N ASP A 67 -6.99 7.07 16.80
CA ASP A 67 -7.94 7.33 17.89
C ASP A 67 -8.86 6.13 18.12
N GLU A 68 -9.28 5.45 17.05
CA GLU A 68 -10.12 4.24 17.08
C GLU A 68 -9.31 2.94 16.86
N ARG A 69 -7.99 2.95 17.12
CA ARG A 69 -7.12 1.78 16.84
C ARG A 69 -7.58 0.48 17.50
N ASP A 70 -8.15 0.55 18.70
CA ASP A 70 -8.64 -0.63 19.43
C ASP A 70 -9.86 -1.23 18.72
N TYR A 71 -10.73 -0.40 18.16
CA TYR A 71 -11.87 -0.83 17.34
C TYR A 71 -11.40 -1.50 16.05
N PHE A 72 -10.39 -0.92 15.41
CA PHE A 72 -9.79 -1.49 14.20
C PHE A 72 -8.84 -2.67 14.47
N LYS A 73 -8.59 -2.99 15.75
CA LYS A 73 -7.66 -4.04 16.18
C LYS A 73 -6.23 -3.82 15.69
N LEU A 74 -5.77 -2.56 15.75
CA LEU A 74 -4.40 -2.17 15.48
C LEU A 74 -3.60 -2.07 16.79
N ASN A 75 -2.51 -2.83 16.87
CA ASN A 75 -1.55 -2.72 17.96
C ASN A 75 -0.34 -1.89 17.49
N ILE A 76 -0.12 -0.71 18.09
CA ILE A 76 1.02 0.15 17.76
C ILE A 76 2.27 -0.37 18.51
N VAL A 77 3.24 -0.87 17.76
CA VAL A 77 4.48 -1.48 18.28
C VAL A 77 5.67 -0.52 18.26
N GLU A 78 5.57 0.59 17.53
CA GLU A 78 6.63 1.61 17.42
C GLU A 78 6.12 2.99 17.87
N ARG A 79 6.88 3.67 18.73
CA ARG A 79 6.55 4.97 19.33
C ARG A 79 7.56 6.07 19.00
N ASP A 80 8.64 5.74 18.31
CA ASP A 80 9.52 6.72 17.68
C ASP A 80 8.78 7.37 16.50
N TYR A 81 8.28 8.58 16.72
CA TYR A 81 7.52 9.33 15.71
C TYR A 81 8.34 9.71 14.48
N THR A 82 9.68 9.61 14.51
CA THR A 82 10.50 9.81 13.30
C THR A 82 10.27 8.72 12.24
N LYS A 83 9.72 7.57 12.64
CA LYS A 83 9.39 6.44 11.76
C LYS A 83 7.95 6.49 11.22
N TYR A 84 7.20 7.54 11.53
CA TYR A 84 5.81 7.70 11.04
C TYR A 84 5.85 8.39 9.68
N ASP A 85 6.43 7.72 8.68
CA ASP A 85 6.79 8.29 7.38
C ASP A 85 6.16 7.54 6.18
N CYS A 86 5.15 6.70 6.45
CA CYS A 86 4.53 5.80 5.47
C CYS A 86 5.47 4.75 4.86
N GLN A 87 6.71 4.60 5.35
CA GLN A 87 7.68 3.62 4.88
C GLN A 87 8.08 2.61 5.94
N HIS A 88 7.99 2.94 7.23
CA HIS A 88 8.24 1.99 8.30
C HIS A 88 6.94 1.35 8.82
N ILE A 89 6.95 0.03 8.95
CA ILE A 89 5.88 -0.70 9.63
C ILE A 89 5.96 -0.41 11.14
N ILE A 90 4.98 0.32 11.67
CA ILE A 90 4.92 0.78 13.07
C ILE A 90 3.84 0.10 13.91
N PHE A 91 3.08 -0.82 13.32
CA PHE A 91 1.94 -1.48 13.94
C PHE A 91 1.78 -2.91 13.41
N GLU A 92 0.92 -3.67 14.06
CA GLU A 92 0.41 -4.96 13.60
C GLU A 92 -1.11 -5.01 13.75
N THR A 93 -1.74 -5.98 13.07
CA THR A 93 -3.19 -6.21 13.16
C THR A 93 -3.47 -7.61 13.68
N ASN A 94 -4.73 -7.92 13.99
CA ASN A 94 -5.12 -9.28 14.34
C ASN A 94 -4.93 -10.29 13.19
N ASP A 95 -4.95 -9.83 11.94
CA ASP A 95 -4.88 -10.68 10.75
C ASP A 95 -3.45 -10.75 10.18
N LEU A 96 -2.61 -9.75 10.45
CA LEU A 96 -1.25 -9.63 9.94
C LEU A 96 -0.31 -9.21 11.07
N ASP A 97 0.55 -10.12 11.50
CA ASP A 97 1.60 -9.81 12.46
C ASP A 97 2.71 -8.94 11.84
N LEU A 98 3.57 -8.38 12.69
CA LEU A 98 4.66 -7.51 12.26
C LEU A 98 5.62 -8.15 11.25
N THR A 99 5.87 -9.46 11.35
CA THR A 99 6.77 -10.18 10.44
C THR A 99 6.13 -10.32 9.07
N THR A 100 4.87 -10.71 9.04
CA THR A 100 4.09 -10.82 7.81
C THR A 100 3.95 -9.46 7.14
N LEU A 101 3.61 -8.39 7.87
CA LEU A 101 3.54 -7.04 7.30
C LEU A 101 4.85 -6.58 6.65
N LYS A 102 6.00 -6.86 7.28
CA LYS A 102 7.31 -6.55 6.71
C LYS A 102 7.56 -7.34 5.42
N ASN A 103 7.29 -8.65 5.43
CA ASN A 103 7.43 -9.50 4.25
C ASN A 103 6.54 -9.03 3.09
N LEU A 104 5.28 -8.68 3.37
CA LEU A 104 4.37 -8.15 2.35
C LEU A 104 4.84 -6.78 1.84
N PHE A 105 5.37 -5.93 2.71
CA PHE A 105 5.92 -4.64 2.31
C PHE A 105 7.14 -4.79 1.40
N ASP A 106 8.02 -5.75 1.67
CA ASP A 106 9.14 -6.07 0.80
C ASP A 106 8.67 -6.53 -0.59
N ILE A 107 7.67 -7.44 -0.65
CA ILE A 107 7.04 -7.85 -1.92
C ILE A 107 6.43 -6.66 -2.66
N ALA A 108 5.82 -5.72 -1.93
CA ALA A 108 5.25 -4.52 -2.50
C ALA A 108 6.34 -3.63 -3.12
N LYS A 109 7.47 -3.44 -2.42
CA LYS A 109 8.63 -2.69 -2.90
C LYS A 109 9.31 -3.36 -4.10
N GLU A 110 9.34 -4.69 -4.16
CA GLU A 110 9.78 -5.41 -5.35
C GLU A 110 8.83 -5.19 -6.54
N THR A 111 7.53 -5.13 -6.28
CA THR A 111 6.53 -4.84 -7.32
C THR A 111 6.68 -3.42 -7.87
N GLU A 112 7.00 -2.41 -7.05
CA GLU A 112 7.30 -1.04 -7.52
C GLU A 112 8.45 -1.00 -8.53
N LYS A 113 9.51 -1.79 -8.27
CA LYS A 113 10.72 -1.83 -9.13
C LYS A 113 10.44 -2.35 -10.53
N LEU A 114 9.35 -3.09 -10.75
CA LEU A 114 8.94 -3.54 -12.09
C LEU A 114 8.54 -2.37 -13.00
N PHE A 115 8.18 -1.22 -12.42
CA PHE A 115 7.66 -0.06 -13.15
C PHE A 115 8.54 1.18 -13.02
N THR A 116 9.60 1.11 -12.22
CA THR A 116 10.57 2.20 -12.06
C THR A 116 11.81 1.89 -12.90
N GLN A 117 12.14 2.73 -13.89
CA GLN A 117 13.40 2.60 -14.64
C GLN A 117 14.60 2.97 -13.74
N THR A 118 15.63 2.12 -13.71
CA THR A 118 17.01 2.51 -13.36
C THR A 118 17.64 3.39 -14.43
#